data_AF-A0A7V9IA39-F1
#
_entry.id   AF-A0A7V9IA39-F1
#
_cell.length_a   1.000
_cell.length_b   1.000
_cell.length_c   1.000
_cell.angle_alpha   90.00
_cell.angle_beta   90.00
_cell.angle_gamma   90.00
#
_symmetry.space_group_name_H-M   'P 1'
#
loop_
_entity.id
_entity.type
_entity.pdbx_description
1 polymer ?
#
loop_
_entity_poly.entity_id
_entity_poly.type
_entity_poly.pdbx_seq_one_letter_code
_entity_poly.pdbx_strand_id
1 'polypeptide(L)'
;MRRQGFHGFVAAATTAALMLAACGGSGGGSEGSEDSTQTTSGGSEDQELGGKLVISNWDAYMPKNLIPSFEKKTGVDVEVAVHTTNEDIMGKIQAQSGTGFDLVFVSGQFVEPLVQQGWAAEVDPSQISNLENLYPRRAVDD
;
A
#
# COMPACT_ATOMS: atom_id res chain seq x y z
N MET A 1 -53.44 1.45 9.80
CA MET A 1 -54.09 1.86 8.53
C MET A 1 -53.07 2.79 7.84
N ARG A 2 -52.41 2.52 6.70
CA ARG A 2 -52.88 2.10 5.33
C ARG A 2 -54.05 3.01 4.90
N ARG A 3 -54.12 3.74 3.77
CA ARG A 3 -53.39 3.90 2.47
C ARG A 3 -53.71 5.35 1.97
N GLN A 4 -53.14 6.01 0.95
CA GLN A 4 -52.00 5.86 0.02
C GLN A 4 -51.70 7.26 -0.61
N GLY A 5 -50.66 7.43 -1.45
CA GLY A 5 -50.41 8.69 -2.17
C GLY A 5 -49.31 8.63 -3.23
N PHE A 6 -49.32 7.60 -4.08
CA PHE A 6 -48.30 7.36 -5.12
C PHE A 6 -48.86 7.78 -6.49
N HIS A 7 -48.24 8.75 -7.15
CA HIS A 7 -48.45 9.03 -8.58
C HIS A 7 -47.09 9.04 -9.27
N GLY A 8 -46.95 8.21 -10.30
CA GLY A 8 -45.79 8.21 -11.18
C GLY A 8 -46.22 8.43 -12.62
N PHE A 9 -45.27 8.90 -13.45
CA PHE A 9 -45.27 8.75 -14.90
C PHE A 9 -43.81 8.40 -15.26
N VAL A 10 -43.54 7.14 -15.61
CA VAL A 10 -43.50 6.58 -16.98
C VAL A 10 -42.17 6.83 -17.69
N ALA A 11 -41.58 5.71 -18.08
CA ALA A 11 -40.24 5.48 -18.63
C ALA A 11 -39.92 6.18 -19.96
N ALA A 12 -38.61 6.29 -20.22
CA ALA A 12 -38.02 5.98 -21.52
C ALA A 12 -36.65 5.31 -21.30
N ALA A 13 -36.37 4.23 -22.03
CA ALA A 13 -35.09 3.53 -22.00
C ALA A 13 -34.43 3.62 -23.38
N THR A 14 -33.09 3.71 -23.41
CA THR A 14 -32.30 3.29 -24.58
C THR A 14 -30.86 2.99 -24.18
N THR A 15 -30.39 1.79 -24.52
CA THR A 15 -29.00 1.33 -24.40
C THR A 15 -28.20 1.68 -25.66
N ALA A 16 -26.94 2.07 -25.50
CA ALA A 16 -25.92 1.88 -26.53
C ALA A 16 -24.51 1.83 -25.89
N ALA A 17 -23.85 0.68 -26.00
CA ALA A 17 -22.42 0.57 -25.75
C ALA A 17 -21.67 0.69 -27.08
N LEU A 18 -20.56 1.43 -27.12
CA LEU A 18 -19.60 1.36 -28.21
C LEU A 18 -18.19 1.14 -27.66
N MET A 19 -17.65 -0.05 -27.93
CA MET A 19 -16.22 -0.32 -27.86
C MET A 19 -15.53 0.40 -29.02
N LEU A 20 -14.47 1.16 -28.74
CA LEU A 20 -13.60 1.71 -29.78
C LEU A 20 -12.41 0.79 -30.02
N ALA A 21 -12.16 0.51 -31.29
CA ALA A 21 -11.31 -0.58 -31.74
C ALA A 21 -9.81 -0.27 -31.65
N ALA A 22 -9.02 -1.34 -31.62
CA ALA A 22 -7.58 -1.28 -31.84
C ALA A 22 -7.25 -0.61 -33.18
N CYS A 23 -6.22 0.23 -33.18
CA CYS A 23 -5.54 0.65 -34.39
C CYS A 23 -4.27 -0.20 -34.54
N GLY A 24 -4.08 -0.85 -35.69
CA GLY A 24 -2.91 -1.66 -35.97
C GLY A 24 -2.17 -1.18 -37.20
N GLY A 25 -0.88 -1.54 -37.30
CA GLY A 25 -0.15 -1.59 -38.56
C GLY A 25 0.92 -0.53 -38.77
N SER A 26 2.19 -0.92 -38.68
CA SER A 26 3.01 -1.09 -39.89
C SER A 26 4.19 -2.03 -39.60
N GLY A 27 4.60 -2.82 -40.58
CA GLY A 27 5.65 -3.83 -40.43
C GLY A 27 7.06 -3.31 -40.73
N GLY A 28 8.06 -4.15 -40.44
CA GLY A 28 9.46 -3.86 -40.73
C GLY A 28 10.39 -4.77 -39.92
N GLY A 29 10.56 -6.01 -40.36
CA GLY A 29 11.61 -6.87 -39.81
C GLY A 29 12.97 -6.48 -40.36
N SER A 30 13.97 -6.38 -39.49
CA SER A 30 15.38 -6.57 -39.86
C SER A 30 16.09 -7.23 -38.69
N GLU A 31 16.77 -8.33 -38.97
CA GLU A 31 17.69 -8.96 -38.03
C GLU A 31 18.88 -8.04 -37.75
N GLY A 32 19.41 -8.13 -36.54
CA GLY A 32 20.48 -7.27 -36.04
C GLY A 32 20.90 -7.68 -34.64
N SER A 33 21.53 -8.85 -34.52
CA SER A 33 22.16 -9.26 -33.26
C SER A 33 23.40 -8.40 -33.01
N GLU A 34 23.34 -7.55 -32.00
CA GLU A 34 24.53 -7.14 -31.25
C GLU A 34 24.36 -7.61 -29.81
N ASP A 35 25.23 -8.55 -29.41
CA ASP A 35 25.37 -8.99 -28.03
C ASP A 35 25.84 -7.81 -27.19
N SER A 36 25.06 -7.51 -26.15
CA SER A 36 25.48 -6.64 -25.06
C SER A 36 24.82 -7.13 -23.79
N THR A 37 25.38 -8.22 -23.26
CA THR A 37 25.23 -8.59 -21.85
C THR A 37 25.74 -7.44 -20.98
N GLN A 38 24.87 -6.50 -20.61
CA GLN A 38 25.13 -5.49 -19.59
C GLN A 38 24.05 -5.51 -18.52
N THR A 39 24.29 -6.38 -17.53
CA THR A 39 24.10 -6.13 -16.10
C THR A 39 23.31 -4.85 -15.77
N THR A 40 22.03 -5.00 -15.44
CA THR A 40 21.29 -4.01 -14.65
C THR A 40 21.81 -4.01 -13.22
N SER A 41 23.02 -3.47 -13.03
CA SER A 41 23.55 -3.11 -11.72
C SER A 41 22.59 -2.12 -11.06
N GLY A 42 22.42 -2.25 -9.75
CA GLY A 42 21.34 -1.59 -9.02
C GLY A 42 21.24 -0.09 -9.30
N GLY A 43 20.05 0.34 -9.73
CA GLY A 43 19.64 1.74 -9.76
C GLY A 43 19.54 2.30 -8.34
N SER A 44 20.68 2.63 -7.75
CA SER A 44 20.76 3.59 -6.65
C SER A 44 20.76 5.00 -7.25
N GLU A 45 19.60 5.39 -7.79
CA GLU A 45 19.31 6.77 -8.19
C GLU A 45 18.28 7.32 -7.21
N ASP A 46 18.49 8.56 -6.73
CA ASP A 46 17.63 9.23 -5.77
C ASP A 46 16.29 9.62 -6.43
N GLN A 47 15.42 8.64 -6.62
CA GLN A 47 14.02 8.84 -6.98
C GLN A 47 13.30 9.39 -5.74
N GLU A 48 12.89 10.67 -5.78
CA GLU A 48 11.85 11.15 -4.86
C GLU A 48 10.57 10.35 -5.14
N LEU A 49 10.21 9.48 -4.20
CA LEU A 49 8.94 8.73 -4.24
C LEU A 49 7.77 9.70 -4.12
N GLY A 50 7.95 10.79 -3.36
CA GLY A 50 6.95 11.80 -3.11
C GLY A 50 5.74 11.27 -2.33
N GLY A 51 4.70 12.09 -2.24
CA GLY A 51 3.46 11.71 -1.56
C GLY A 51 3.55 11.78 -0.04
N LYS A 52 2.62 11.09 0.64
CA LYS A 52 2.46 11.12 2.09
C LYS A 52 2.39 9.70 2.64
N LEU A 53 2.97 9.48 3.81
CA LEU A 53 2.97 8.23 4.55
C LEU A 53 2.45 8.47 5.98
N VAL A 54 1.43 7.72 6.41
CA VAL A 54 0.88 7.79 7.77
C VAL A 54 1.32 6.56 8.55
N ILE A 55 2.18 6.77 9.55
CA ILE A 55 2.76 5.73 10.39
C ILE A 55 2.19 5.83 11.81
N SER A 56 1.77 4.74 12.41
CA SER A 56 1.54 4.68 13.86
C SER A 56 2.71 3.98 14.57
N ASN A 57 3.18 4.52 15.69
CA ASN A 57 4.23 3.91 16.51
C ASN A 57 4.12 4.35 17.98
N TRP A 58 4.83 3.67 18.88
CA TRP A 58 4.97 4.10 20.26
C TRP A 58 5.89 5.32 20.38
N ASP A 59 5.72 6.09 21.46
CA ASP A 59 6.67 7.15 21.82
C ASP A 59 8.08 6.57 22.08
N ALA A 60 9.11 7.38 21.83
CA ALA A 60 10.52 7.05 21.93
C ALA A 60 11.05 5.85 21.08
N TYR A 61 10.21 5.19 20.27
CA TYR A 61 10.63 4.10 19.38
C TYR A 61 11.36 4.58 18.11
N MET A 62 11.36 5.89 17.82
CA MET A 62 12.04 6.48 16.68
C MET A 62 13.05 7.56 17.13
N PRO A 63 14.31 7.51 16.66
CA PRO A 63 15.27 8.59 16.86
C PRO A 63 14.74 9.92 16.32
N LYS A 64 15.00 11.03 17.02
CA LYS A 64 14.49 12.37 16.68
C LYS A 64 14.83 12.83 15.26
N ASN A 65 15.92 12.34 14.69
CA ASN A 65 16.37 12.66 13.34
C ASN A 65 15.93 11.64 12.27
N LEU A 66 15.25 10.54 12.64
CA LEU A 66 14.87 9.49 11.69
C LEU A 66 13.93 10.04 10.62
N ILE A 67 12.80 10.62 11.04
CA ILE A 67 11.80 11.16 10.11
C ILE A 67 12.41 12.28 9.23
N PRO A 68 13.03 13.36 9.78
CA PRO A 68 13.60 14.40 8.92
C PRO A 68 14.71 13.92 7.97
N SER A 69 15.43 12.85 8.31
CA SER A 69 16.44 12.25 7.41
C SER A 69 15.80 11.39 6.32
N PHE A 70 14.69 10.73 6.62
CA PHE A 70 13.90 9.94 5.66
C PHE A 70 13.19 10.86 4.66
N GLU A 71 12.46 11.87 5.13
CA GLU A 71 11.74 12.84 4.29
C GLU A 71 12.71 13.54 3.34
N LYS A 72 13.84 14.04 3.86
CA LYS A 72 14.90 14.66 3.06
C LYS A 72 15.50 13.73 2.00
N LYS A 73 15.54 12.41 2.23
CA LYS A 73 16.11 11.44 1.29
C LYS A 73 15.10 11.00 0.23
N THR A 74 13.81 10.97 0.55
CA THR A 74 12.79 10.29 -0.27
C THR A 74 11.72 11.21 -0.86
N GLY A 75 11.64 12.46 -0.42
CA GLY A 75 10.58 13.40 -0.81
C GLY A 75 9.20 13.08 -0.21
N VAL A 76 9.09 12.04 0.62
CA VAL A 76 7.83 11.61 1.27
C VAL A 76 7.58 12.49 2.50
N ASP A 77 6.36 13.00 2.66
CA ASP A 77 5.86 13.64 3.89
C ASP A 77 5.38 12.58 4.90
N VAL A 78 5.86 12.58 6.15
CA VAL A 78 5.53 11.51 7.11
C VAL A 78 4.73 12.02 8.32
N GLU A 79 3.47 11.62 8.40
CA GLU A 79 2.65 11.82 9.61
C GLU A 79 2.88 10.66 10.59
N VAL A 80 3.40 10.98 11.78
CA VAL A 80 3.54 10.01 12.88
C VAL A 80 2.38 10.14 13.87
N ALA A 81 1.49 9.17 13.85
CA ALA A 81 0.41 9.01 14.81
C ALA A 81 0.87 8.21 16.04
N VAL A 82 1.44 8.91 17.03
CA VAL A 82 1.89 8.27 18.28
C VAL A 82 0.72 7.61 19.02
N HIS A 83 0.95 6.41 19.56
CA HIS A 83 0.01 5.68 20.42
C HIS A 83 0.70 5.15 21.69
N THR A 84 -0.09 4.89 22.74
CA THR A 84 0.42 4.45 24.05
C THR A 84 0.25 2.95 24.25
N THR A 85 -0.86 2.39 23.77
CA THR A 85 -1.23 0.97 23.90
C THR A 85 -1.59 0.36 22.53
N ASN A 86 -1.62 -0.97 22.43
CA ASN A 86 -2.10 -1.64 21.21
C ASN A 86 -3.61 -1.36 21.01
N GLU A 87 -4.35 -1.30 22.11
CA GLU A 87 -5.78 -1.04 22.16
C GLU A 87 -6.14 0.33 21.59
N ASP A 88 -5.33 1.37 21.87
CA ASP A 88 -5.51 2.72 21.31
C ASP A 88 -5.46 2.71 19.77
N ILE A 89 -4.47 2.02 19.19
CA ILE A 89 -4.28 1.99 17.74
C ILE A 89 -5.26 1.05 17.06
N MET A 90 -5.55 -0.12 17.63
CA MET A 90 -6.59 -1.02 17.14
C MET A 90 -7.97 -0.33 17.12
N GLY A 91 -8.29 0.46 18.14
CA GLY A 91 -9.51 1.28 18.18
C GLY A 91 -9.59 2.32 17.07
N LYS A 92 -8.47 3.00 16.75
CA LYS A 92 -8.38 3.96 15.63
C LYS A 92 -8.59 3.27 14.27
N ILE A 93 -7.90 2.15 14.03
CA ILE A 93 -8.02 1.35 12.79
C ILE A 93 -9.45 0.84 12.64
N GLN A 94 -10.06 0.33 13.71
CA GLN A 94 -11.45 -0.15 13.69
C GLN A 94 -12.44 0.97 13.41
N ALA A 95 -12.27 2.16 14.00
CA ALA A 95 -13.11 3.33 13.71
C ALA A 95 -12.99 3.82 12.26
N GLN A 96 -11.88 3.52 11.60
CA GLN A 96 -11.58 3.85 10.19
C GLN A 96 -11.76 2.65 9.25
N SER A 97 -12.32 1.53 9.73
CA SER A 97 -12.55 0.30 8.96
C SER A 97 -11.31 -0.22 8.21
N GLY A 98 -10.14 -0.18 8.85
CA GLY A 98 -8.88 -0.62 8.26
C GLY A 98 -8.13 0.44 7.44
N THR A 99 -8.71 1.62 7.24
CA THR A 99 -8.09 2.71 6.46
C THR A 99 -7.35 3.72 7.34
N GLY A 100 -6.62 4.66 6.72
CA GLY A 100 -6.04 5.83 7.39
C GLY A 100 -4.61 5.66 7.92
N PHE A 101 -4.03 4.47 7.84
CA PHE A 101 -2.63 4.19 8.17
C PHE A 101 -1.99 3.35 7.07
N ASP A 102 -0.76 3.68 6.69
CA ASP A 102 0.04 2.92 5.71
C ASP A 102 0.99 1.93 6.41
N LEU A 103 1.45 2.28 7.61
CA LEU A 103 2.28 1.41 8.45
C LEU A 103 1.82 1.48 9.91
N VAL A 104 1.56 0.32 10.50
CA VAL A 104 1.09 0.19 11.89
C VAL A 104 2.03 -0.69 12.68
N PHE A 105 2.61 -0.14 13.74
CA PHE A 105 3.31 -0.94 14.75
C PHE A 105 2.30 -1.48 15.77
N VAL A 106 2.26 -2.81 15.94
CA VAL A 106 1.49 -3.52 16.97
C VAL A 106 2.28 -4.72 17.49
N SER A 107 1.95 -5.18 18.69
CA SER A 107 2.48 -6.43 19.24
C SER A 107 1.94 -7.63 18.44
N GLY A 108 2.74 -8.68 18.24
CA GLY A 108 2.44 -9.77 17.28
C GLY A 108 1.04 -10.41 17.41
N GLN A 109 0.51 -10.54 18.64
CA GLN A 109 -0.83 -11.06 18.91
C GLN A 109 -2.00 -10.25 18.29
N PHE A 110 -1.75 -8.99 17.89
CA PHE A 110 -2.74 -8.12 17.22
C PHE A 110 -2.66 -8.20 15.68
N VAL A 111 -1.62 -8.83 15.11
CA VAL A 111 -1.48 -8.97 13.66
C VAL A 111 -2.53 -9.91 13.09
N GLU A 112 -2.80 -11.04 13.76
CA GLU A 112 -3.81 -12.00 13.30
C GLU A 112 -5.22 -11.37 13.16
N PRO A 113 -5.76 -10.63 14.15
CA PRO A 113 -7.00 -9.87 13.97
C PRO A 113 -7.01 -8.94 12.76
N LEU A 114 -5.91 -8.24 12.47
CA LEU A 114 -5.81 -7.34 11.31
C LEU A 114 -5.85 -8.11 9.97
N VAL A 115 -5.21 -9.29 9.92
CA VAL A 115 -5.28 -10.20 8.76
C VAL A 115 -6.69 -10.77 8.61
N GLN A 116 -7.32 -11.24 9.69
CA GLN A 116 -8.66 -11.82 9.65
C GLN A 116 -9.74 -10.82 9.20
N GLN A 117 -9.57 -9.51 9.49
CA GLN A 117 -10.47 -8.45 9.01
C GLN A 117 -10.14 -7.97 7.58
N GLY A 118 -9.04 -8.44 6.96
CA GLY A 118 -8.59 -7.99 5.65
C GLY A 118 -8.00 -6.57 5.67
N TRP A 119 -7.48 -6.11 6.81
CA TRP A 119 -6.89 -4.77 6.99
C TRP A 119 -5.37 -4.77 6.90
N ALA A 120 -4.72 -5.91 7.10
CA ALA A 120 -3.29 -6.08 6.83
C ALA A 120 -3.06 -6.44 5.36
N ALA A 121 -2.19 -5.67 4.67
CA ALA A 121 -1.69 -6.03 3.35
C ALA A 121 -0.68 -7.18 3.41
N GLU A 122 -0.61 -7.98 2.35
CA GLU A 122 0.49 -8.94 2.18
C GLU A 122 1.80 -8.20 1.89
N VAL A 123 2.89 -8.61 2.56
CA VAL A 123 4.20 -8.00 2.44
C VAL A 123 5.07 -8.86 1.52
N ASP A 124 5.39 -8.35 0.33
CA ASP A 124 6.32 -9.00 -0.60
C ASP A 124 7.77 -8.88 -0.07
N PRO A 125 8.43 -10.00 0.32
CA PRO A 125 9.80 -9.96 0.83
C PRO A 125 10.82 -9.48 -0.21
N SER A 126 10.53 -9.60 -1.51
CA SER A 126 11.45 -9.19 -2.58
C SER A 126 11.65 -7.67 -2.65
N GLN A 127 10.69 -6.89 -2.15
CA GLN A 127 10.77 -5.43 -2.10
C GLN A 127 11.57 -4.90 -0.89
N ILE A 128 11.93 -5.78 0.06
CA ILE A 128 12.59 -5.40 1.32
C ILE A 128 14.01 -5.98 1.33
N SER A 129 14.89 -5.34 0.57
CA SER A 129 16.30 -5.76 0.40
C SER A 129 17.06 -5.90 1.71
N ASN A 130 16.66 -5.17 2.76
CA ASN A 130 17.29 -5.21 4.07
C ASN A 130 16.79 -6.35 5.00
N LEU A 131 15.90 -7.25 4.56
CA LEU A 131 15.44 -8.40 5.38
C LEU A 131 16.57 -9.33 5.81
N GLU A 132 17.66 -9.40 5.06
CA GLU A 132 18.88 -10.15 5.40
C GLU A 132 19.52 -9.72 6.73
N ASN A 133 19.21 -8.52 7.22
CA ASN A 133 19.70 -7.99 8.51
C ASN A 133 18.84 -8.45 9.71
N LEU A 134 17.73 -9.15 9.48
CA LEU A 134 16.94 -9.72 10.56
C LEU A 134 17.59 -10.99 11.10
N TYR A 135 17.42 -11.24 12.40
CA TYR A 135 17.77 -12.55 12.96
C TYR A 135 17.02 -13.66 12.22
N PRO A 136 17.68 -14.80 11.94
CA PRO A 136 17.00 -15.96 11.37
C PRO A 136 15.77 -16.29 12.22
N ARG A 137 14.62 -16.50 11.56
CA ARG A 137 13.42 -16.99 12.23
C ARG A 137 13.80 -18.29 12.93
N ARG A 138 13.85 -18.28 14.27
CA ARG A 138 13.88 -19.53 15.03
C ARG A 138 12.65 -20.31 14.62
N ALA A 139 12.83 -21.58 14.26
CA ALA A 139 11.74 -22.52 14.40
C ALA A 139 11.26 -22.40 15.85
N VAL A 140 9.98 -22.05 16.01
CA VAL A 140 9.29 -22.39 17.24
C VAL A 140 8.98 -23.87 17.05
N ASP A 141 9.71 -24.71 17.79
CA ASP A 141 9.49 -26.15 17.79
C ASP A 141 8.19 -26.43 18.59
N ASP A 142 7.04 -26.31 17.89
CA ASP A 142 5.69 -26.66 18.36
C ASP A 142 5.41 -28.17 18.24
#